data_AF-A0A8J5P7R2-F1
#
_entry.id   AF-A0A8J5P7R2-F1
#
_cell.length_a   1.000
_cell.length_b   1.000
_cell.length_c   1.000
_cell.angle_alpha   90.00
_cell.angle_beta   90.00
_cell.angle_gamma   90.00
#
_symmetry.space_group_name_H-M   'P 1'
#
loop_
_entity.id
_entity.type
_entity.pdbx_description
1 polymer ?
#
loop_
_entity_poly.entity_id
_entity_poly.type
_entity_poly.pdbx_seq_one_letter_code
_entity_poly.pdbx_strand_id
1 'polypeptide(L)'
;MGWPNDGNNNAPKDGKSVSVADGDMSYTNWLRNKKYMAPISPWFFTHYGPEVDWSKNWVFPSGSLIFDRWNEVLQKGFPMVEILTWNDYDESHYIGPLKNKHMDDGASKWSNDMPHKDTNVAKFIEKDQIIYWYRRNLKGLNCDATNTTSGRAPPKPNENYFQGRPDGWQSMEDAVYVVSLLKSAGTVIIKSGSNTVTKEVPAGATLIKVDASLGKQTFTLQRGSTKVLSDTSLMDITAVCPCGLYNFNAYVGTVAAGFSDPLDVSGLASLTVGLHVTTCQPKPSLGTNPTSLTQANEPPTVTNPGNGNACVEGAVADIQSGNYLGLCQCTCAYDYCPLAQCKCIRSGIAASPPASNGREGCPASGLGDSHKGLCSYTCNHGYCPNTACRYC
;
A
#
# COMPACT_ATOMS: atom_id res chain seq x y z
N MET A 1 -22.56 14.62 2.91
CA MET A 1 -21.31 14.26 2.22
C MET A 1 -20.19 14.32 3.25
N GLY A 2 -19.41 13.25 3.39
CA GLY A 2 -18.31 13.17 4.36
C GLY A 2 -16.99 13.75 3.86
N TRP A 3 -16.97 14.35 2.66
CA TRP A 3 -15.78 14.79 1.94
C TRP A 3 -16.04 16.07 1.12
N PRO A 4 -14.99 16.87 0.82
CA PRO A 4 -15.07 18.00 -0.08
C PRO A 4 -15.55 17.60 -1.48
N ASN A 5 -16.44 18.38 -2.09
CA ASN A 5 -17.06 18.09 -3.39
C ASN A 5 -17.42 19.37 -4.15
N ASP A 6 -17.96 19.27 -5.38
CA ASP A 6 -18.38 20.42 -6.20
C ASP A 6 -19.85 20.84 -6.01
N GLY A 7 -20.55 20.28 -5.02
CA GLY A 7 -21.98 20.47 -4.77
C GLY A 7 -22.90 19.51 -5.55
N ASN A 8 -22.36 18.72 -6.48
CA ASN A 8 -23.11 17.78 -7.33
C ASN A 8 -22.55 16.35 -7.22
N ASN A 9 -22.07 15.97 -6.04
CA ASN A 9 -21.47 14.66 -5.79
C ASN A 9 -20.29 14.31 -6.71
N ASN A 10 -19.53 15.32 -7.17
CA ASN A 10 -18.30 15.12 -7.93
C ASN A 10 -17.12 15.83 -7.27
N ALA A 11 -15.90 15.43 -7.64
CA ALA A 11 -14.70 16.02 -7.08
C ALA A 11 -14.70 17.54 -7.24
N PRO A 12 -14.11 18.32 -6.30
CA PRO A 12 -14.05 19.77 -6.42
C PRO A 12 -13.44 20.21 -7.74
N LYS A 13 -14.00 21.28 -8.32
CA LYS A 13 -13.54 21.90 -9.57
C LYS A 13 -13.16 23.34 -9.31
N ASP A 14 -12.44 23.96 -10.24
CA ASP A 14 -12.04 25.35 -10.12
C ASP A 14 -13.26 26.25 -9.84
N GLY A 15 -13.23 26.96 -8.71
CA GLY A 15 -14.32 27.83 -8.25
C GLY A 15 -15.59 27.10 -7.75
N LYS A 16 -15.60 25.77 -7.70
CA LYS A 16 -16.71 24.95 -7.20
C LYS A 16 -16.21 23.94 -6.17
N SER A 17 -16.19 24.38 -4.91
CA SER A 17 -15.83 23.54 -3.77
C SER A 17 -16.77 23.80 -2.62
N VAL A 18 -17.29 22.71 -2.05
CA VAL A 18 -18.13 22.66 -0.86
C VAL A 18 -17.39 21.76 0.14
N SER A 19 -17.01 22.34 1.27
CA SER A 19 -16.37 21.59 2.35
C SER A 19 -17.38 20.74 3.14
N VAL A 20 -16.89 19.83 3.98
CA VAL A 20 -17.76 19.10 4.93
C VAL A 20 -18.44 20.10 5.88
N ALA A 21 -17.72 21.13 6.32
CA ALA A 21 -18.23 22.16 7.21
C ALA A 21 -19.34 23.03 6.58
N ASP A 22 -19.27 23.31 5.27
CA ASP A 22 -20.36 23.99 4.54
C ASP A 22 -21.63 23.14 4.52
N GLY A 23 -21.46 21.82 4.36
CA GLY A 23 -22.52 20.83 4.50
C GLY A 23 -23.14 20.84 5.90
N ASP A 24 -22.31 20.81 6.96
CA ASP A 24 -22.79 20.91 8.33
C ASP A 24 -23.65 22.16 8.53
N MET A 25 -23.16 23.32 8.07
CA MET A 25 -23.85 24.60 8.21
C MET A 25 -25.19 24.61 7.47
N SER A 26 -25.22 24.09 6.24
CA SER A 26 -26.43 24.02 5.44
C SER A 26 -27.49 23.13 6.10
N TYR A 27 -27.10 21.93 6.54
CA TYR A 27 -28.03 20.98 7.15
C TYR A 27 -28.49 21.42 8.55
N THR A 28 -27.60 21.98 9.37
CA THR A 28 -28.00 22.53 10.68
C THR A 28 -29.02 23.67 10.52
N ASN A 29 -28.84 24.55 9.54
CA ASN A 29 -29.82 25.60 9.22
C ASN A 29 -31.18 25.04 8.79
N TRP A 30 -31.20 23.99 7.96
CA TRP A 30 -32.44 23.35 7.52
C TRP A 30 -33.16 22.60 8.65
N LEU A 31 -32.41 21.95 9.53
CA LEU A 31 -32.93 21.12 10.61
C LEU A 31 -33.58 21.93 11.74
N ARG A 32 -33.25 23.22 11.88
CA ARG A 32 -33.70 24.10 12.96
C ARG A 32 -33.43 23.48 14.33
N ASN A 33 -34.46 22.91 14.97
CA ASN A 33 -34.40 22.41 16.34
C ASN A 33 -34.06 20.91 16.41
N LYS A 34 -33.89 20.24 15.26
CA LYS A 34 -33.55 18.81 15.20
C LYS A 34 -32.05 18.60 15.36
N LYS A 35 -31.67 17.48 15.97
CA LYS A 35 -30.26 17.11 16.15
C LYS A 35 -29.63 16.77 14.79
N TYR A 36 -28.45 17.30 14.55
CA TYR A 36 -27.62 16.99 13.38
C TYR A 36 -26.68 15.81 13.67
N MET A 37 -26.46 14.95 12.69
CA MET A 37 -25.47 13.88 12.74
C MET A 37 -24.31 14.26 11.82
N ALA A 38 -23.17 14.56 12.42
CA ALA A 38 -21.99 15.01 11.68
C ALA A 38 -21.29 13.82 11.02
N PRO A 39 -21.10 13.81 9.69
CA PRO A 39 -20.39 12.73 9.02
C PRO A 39 -18.88 12.85 9.27
N ILE A 40 -18.23 11.72 9.47
CA ILE A 40 -16.78 11.55 9.53
C ILE A 40 -16.43 10.43 8.57
N SER A 41 -15.60 10.72 7.58
CA SER A 41 -15.09 9.74 6.64
C SER A 41 -13.59 9.92 6.49
N PRO A 42 -12.81 8.84 6.33
CA PRO A 42 -11.38 8.98 6.23
C PRO A 42 -10.90 9.27 4.81
N TRP A 43 -11.44 8.54 3.82
CA TRP A 43 -11.08 8.63 2.40
C TRP A 43 -12.31 8.45 1.54
N PHE A 44 -12.16 8.65 0.23
CA PHE A 44 -13.12 8.17 -0.76
C PHE A 44 -12.41 7.94 -2.09
N PHE A 45 -12.56 6.74 -2.65
CA PHE A 45 -12.07 6.38 -3.97
C PHE A 45 -12.86 5.20 -4.52
N THR A 46 -13.22 5.26 -5.81
CA THR A 46 -13.89 4.15 -6.50
C THR A 46 -13.36 4.00 -7.93
N HIS A 47 -13.30 2.76 -8.44
CA HIS A 47 -12.65 2.45 -9.72
C HIS A 47 -13.26 1.24 -10.46
N TYR A 48 -14.58 1.23 -10.58
CA TYR A 48 -15.31 0.27 -11.37
C TYR A 48 -15.25 0.61 -12.86
N GLY A 49 -14.64 -0.28 -13.65
CA GLY A 49 -14.68 -0.21 -15.10
C GLY A 49 -15.94 -0.83 -15.72
N PRO A 50 -15.96 -0.95 -17.06
CA PRO A 50 -17.11 -1.50 -17.80
C PRO A 50 -17.33 -3.00 -17.59
N GLU A 51 -16.50 -3.66 -16.79
CA GLU A 51 -16.71 -5.04 -16.32
C GLU A 51 -17.92 -5.19 -15.38
N VAL A 52 -18.49 -4.09 -14.87
CA VAL A 52 -19.73 -4.10 -14.07
C VAL A 52 -20.78 -3.15 -14.64
N ASP A 53 -22.05 -3.41 -14.33
CA ASP A 53 -23.21 -2.65 -14.82
C ASP A 53 -23.30 -1.22 -14.26
N TRP A 54 -22.69 -0.97 -13.10
CA TRP A 54 -22.71 0.29 -12.36
C TRP A 54 -21.33 0.96 -12.31
N SER A 55 -20.63 1.05 -13.45
CA SER A 55 -19.26 1.61 -13.52
C SER A 55 -19.14 2.97 -12.82
N LYS A 56 -18.04 3.20 -12.10
CA LYS A 56 -17.80 4.39 -11.27
C LYS A 56 -16.31 4.67 -11.26
N ASN A 57 -15.88 5.93 -11.42
CA ASN A 57 -14.44 6.23 -11.44
C ASN A 57 -14.09 7.66 -11.01
N TRP A 58 -13.97 7.88 -9.70
CA TRP A 58 -13.58 9.18 -9.14
C TRP A 58 -12.96 9.05 -7.74
N VAL A 59 -12.37 10.15 -7.28
CA VAL A 59 -11.72 10.29 -5.98
C VAL A 59 -12.00 11.68 -5.40
N PHE A 60 -12.21 11.77 -4.08
CA PHE A 60 -12.34 13.07 -3.39
C PHE A 60 -11.10 13.41 -2.57
N PRO A 61 -10.78 14.72 -2.39
CA PRO A 61 -9.69 15.15 -1.54
C PRO A 61 -9.89 14.67 -0.11
N SER A 62 -8.98 13.80 0.35
CA SER A 62 -9.14 13.13 1.65
C SER A 62 -7.86 13.06 2.48
N GLY A 63 -6.82 13.80 2.08
CA GLY A 63 -5.48 13.71 2.67
C GLY A 63 -5.45 13.89 4.19
N SER A 64 -5.81 15.07 4.69
CA SER A 64 -5.89 15.38 6.13
C SER A 64 -7.30 15.17 6.71
N LEU A 65 -8.26 14.76 5.88
CA LEU A 65 -9.70 14.83 6.16
C LEU A 65 -10.09 14.22 7.50
N ILE A 66 -9.65 12.99 7.80
CA ILE A 66 -10.00 12.32 9.05
C ILE A 66 -9.53 13.10 10.29
N PHE A 67 -8.32 13.66 10.24
CA PHE A 67 -7.73 14.40 11.35
C PHE A 67 -8.41 15.75 11.53
N ASP A 68 -8.55 16.51 10.43
CA ASP A 68 -9.18 17.83 10.46
C ASP A 68 -10.63 17.69 10.93
N ARG A 69 -11.33 16.67 10.43
CA ARG A 69 -12.74 16.44 10.75
C ARG A 69 -12.96 16.07 12.21
N TRP A 70 -12.10 15.23 12.80
CA TRP A 70 -12.18 14.96 14.24
C TRP A 70 -11.95 16.22 15.08
N ASN A 71 -11.02 17.09 14.69
CA ASN A 71 -10.81 18.37 15.36
C ASN A 71 -12.05 19.28 15.24
N GLU A 72 -12.65 19.40 14.06
CA GLU A 72 -13.88 20.16 13.86
C GLU A 72 -15.03 19.63 14.72
N VAL A 73 -15.21 18.30 14.77
CA VAL A 73 -16.28 17.65 15.54
C VAL A 73 -16.11 17.90 17.04
N LEU A 74 -14.88 17.75 17.55
CA LEU A 74 -14.55 18.00 18.95
C LEU A 74 -14.72 19.49 19.30
N GLN A 75 -14.33 20.40 18.41
CA GLN A 75 -14.45 21.84 18.63
C GLN A 75 -15.90 22.33 18.59
N LYS A 76 -16.69 21.84 17.62
CA LYS A 76 -18.11 22.25 17.44
C LYS A 76 -19.05 21.54 18.41
N GLY A 77 -18.66 20.37 18.93
CA GLY A 77 -19.47 19.60 19.88
C GLY A 77 -20.78 19.09 19.26
N PHE A 78 -20.72 18.48 18.08
CA PHE A 78 -21.91 17.92 17.43
C PHE A 78 -22.59 16.86 18.32
N PRO A 79 -23.94 16.82 18.36
CA PRO A 79 -24.66 15.92 19.27
C PRO A 79 -24.59 14.45 18.86
N MET A 80 -24.31 14.18 17.58
CA MET A 80 -24.17 12.84 17.01
C MET A 80 -23.10 12.86 15.93
N VAL A 81 -22.45 11.72 15.73
CA VAL A 81 -21.45 11.49 14.70
C VAL A 81 -21.82 10.22 13.94
N GLU A 82 -21.66 10.25 12.63
CA GLU A 82 -21.73 9.08 11.76
C GLU A 82 -20.34 8.79 11.19
N ILE A 83 -19.85 7.57 11.36
CA ILE A 83 -18.61 7.13 10.73
C ILE A 83 -18.95 6.45 9.41
N LEU A 84 -18.43 7.00 8.32
CA LEU A 84 -18.61 6.54 6.95
C LEU A 84 -17.31 5.87 6.48
N THR A 85 -17.24 4.54 6.45
CA THR A 85 -18.22 3.53 6.91
C THR A 85 -17.50 2.35 7.56
N TRP A 86 -18.24 1.35 8.06
CA TRP A 86 -17.60 0.14 8.57
C TRP A 86 -16.90 -0.67 7.47
N ASN A 87 -17.53 -0.91 6.32
CA ASN A 87 -17.09 -1.91 5.35
C ASN A 87 -17.50 -1.64 3.89
N ASP A 88 -17.67 -0.38 3.53
CA ASP A 88 -17.83 0.01 2.11
C ASP A 88 -16.43 0.11 1.49
N TYR A 89 -16.00 -1.02 0.93
CA TYR A 89 -14.72 -1.19 0.23
C TYR A 89 -14.79 -0.61 -1.19
N ASP A 90 -15.99 -0.53 -1.76
CA ASP A 90 -16.27 -0.08 -3.11
C ASP A 90 -16.03 1.43 -3.31
N GLU A 91 -16.25 2.22 -2.25
CA GLU A 91 -15.93 3.65 -2.20
C GLU A 91 -14.71 3.94 -1.31
N SER A 92 -13.97 2.89 -0.92
CA SER A 92 -12.69 2.96 -0.19
C SER A 92 -12.72 3.74 1.12
N HIS A 93 -13.89 3.84 1.76
CA HIS A 93 -14.04 4.61 3.01
C HIS A 93 -14.33 3.76 4.24
N TYR A 94 -14.18 2.45 4.11
CA TYR A 94 -14.18 1.49 5.20
C TYR A 94 -13.16 1.82 6.30
N ILE A 95 -13.53 1.53 7.55
CA ILE A 95 -12.61 1.51 8.72
C ILE A 95 -12.53 0.12 9.36
N GLY A 96 -13.31 -0.83 8.87
CA GLY A 96 -13.36 -2.21 9.33
C GLY A 96 -12.29 -3.09 8.69
N PRO A 97 -12.07 -4.29 9.24
CA PRO A 97 -11.10 -5.24 8.71
C PRO A 97 -11.39 -5.68 7.26
N LEU A 98 -10.38 -5.84 6.42
CA LEU A 98 -10.49 -6.36 5.04
C LEU A 98 -11.01 -7.81 5.00
N LYS A 99 -10.68 -8.63 6.00
CA LYS A 99 -11.16 -10.03 6.08
C LYS A 99 -12.66 -10.18 6.36
N ASN A 100 -13.38 -9.08 6.60
CA ASN A 100 -14.82 -9.17 6.83
C ASN A 100 -15.51 -9.67 5.57
N LYS A 101 -16.48 -10.57 5.76
CA LYS A 101 -17.30 -11.07 4.66
C LYS A 101 -18.11 -9.91 4.07
N HIS A 102 -17.97 -9.74 2.77
CA HIS A 102 -18.75 -8.81 1.96
C HIS A 102 -19.02 -9.46 0.61
N MET A 103 -20.07 -9.01 -0.08
CA MET A 103 -20.17 -9.31 -1.50
C MET A 103 -19.17 -8.40 -2.20
N ASP A 104 -18.21 -9.00 -2.88
CA ASP A 104 -17.21 -8.27 -3.63
C ASP A 104 -17.63 -8.16 -5.08
N ASP A 105 -18.02 -6.95 -5.47
CA ASP A 105 -18.37 -6.58 -6.83
C ASP A 105 -17.19 -6.02 -7.64
N GLY A 106 -15.98 -6.06 -7.09
CA GLY A 106 -14.75 -5.61 -7.74
C GLY A 106 -13.83 -4.79 -6.84
N ALA A 107 -14.28 -4.40 -5.65
CA ALA A 107 -13.54 -3.58 -4.70
C ALA A 107 -12.19 -4.17 -4.27
N SER A 108 -12.05 -5.50 -4.29
CA SER A 108 -10.76 -6.13 -3.93
C SER A 108 -9.60 -5.68 -4.81
N LYS A 109 -9.86 -5.27 -6.06
CA LYS A 109 -8.86 -4.73 -6.99
C LYS A 109 -8.05 -3.56 -6.41
N TRP A 110 -8.69 -2.72 -5.59
CA TRP A 110 -8.03 -1.58 -4.94
C TRP A 110 -7.98 -1.66 -3.42
N SER A 111 -8.70 -2.60 -2.79
CA SER A 111 -8.70 -2.79 -1.34
C SER A 111 -7.71 -3.85 -0.87
N ASN A 112 -7.25 -4.76 -1.75
CA ASN A 112 -6.25 -5.75 -1.38
C ASN A 112 -4.96 -5.09 -0.87
N ASP A 113 -4.49 -5.55 0.28
CA ASP A 113 -3.32 -5.02 0.99
C ASP A 113 -3.44 -3.54 1.43
N MET A 114 -4.65 -2.96 1.45
CA MET A 114 -4.94 -1.59 1.90
C MET A 114 -5.71 -1.59 3.23
N PRO A 115 -5.11 -1.98 4.37
CA PRO A 115 -5.79 -1.94 5.65
C PRO A 115 -6.06 -0.49 6.05
N HIS A 116 -7.28 -0.20 6.53
CA HIS A 116 -7.65 1.09 7.14
C HIS A 116 -7.84 0.99 8.65
N LYS A 117 -7.99 -0.24 9.16
CA LYS A 117 -8.27 -0.49 10.56
C LYS A 117 -7.03 -0.21 11.40
N ASP A 118 -7.18 0.68 12.38
CA ASP A 118 -6.35 0.65 13.58
C ASP A 118 -6.92 -0.37 14.58
N THR A 119 -6.04 -1.20 15.14
CA THR A 119 -6.40 -2.29 16.05
C THR A 119 -6.57 -1.83 17.49
N ASN A 120 -6.31 -0.55 17.84
CA ASN A 120 -6.33 -0.13 19.23
C ASN A 120 -6.89 1.28 19.49
N VAL A 121 -8.22 1.39 19.50
CA VAL A 121 -8.95 2.54 20.05
C VAL A 121 -9.43 2.31 21.49
N ALA A 122 -8.88 1.32 22.18
CA ALA A 122 -9.27 1.01 23.56
C ALA A 122 -8.67 2.06 24.52
N LYS A 123 -9.31 3.26 24.54
CA LYS A 123 -9.24 4.37 25.53
C LYS A 123 -8.26 5.55 25.30
N PHE A 124 -8.20 6.06 24.06
CA PHE A 124 -7.91 7.48 23.69
C PHE A 124 -6.55 8.11 24.12
N ILE A 125 -5.44 7.49 23.70
CA ILE A 125 -4.00 7.87 23.89
C ILE A 125 -3.43 7.49 25.26
N GLU A 126 -3.40 6.20 25.57
CA GLU A 126 -2.70 5.68 26.76
C GLU A 126 -1.20 5.42 26.55
N LYS A 127 -0.77 5.41 25.27
CA LYS A 127 0.59 5.13 24.78
C LYS A 127 0.95 6.07 23.64
N ASP A 128 2.24 6.28 23.44
CA ASP A 128 2.72 6.94 22.23
C ASP A 128 2.35 6.07 21.01
N GLN A 129 1.88 6.70 19.95
CA GLN A 129 1.54 6.02 18.71
C GLN A 129 1.85 6.92 17.52
N ILE A 130 2.31 6.31 16.45
CA ILE A 130 2.38 6.95 15.12
C ILE A 130 1.45 6.16 14.21
N ILE A 131 0.53 6.87 13.57
CA ILE A 131 -0.35 6.38 12.51
C ILE A 131 0.03 7.13 11.24
N TYR A 132 0.10 6.46 10.11
CA TYR A 132 0.47 7.08 8.85
C TYR A 132 -0.38 6.54 7.71
N TRP A 133 -0.54 7.34 6.66
CA TRP A 133 -1.20 6.91 5.45
C TRP A 133 -0.69 7.66 4.22
N TYR A 134 -0.79 6.99 3.06
CA TYR A 134 -0.41 7.50 1.76
C TYR A 134 -0.93 6.60 0.64
N ARG A 135 -0.80 7.04 -0.61
CA ARG A 135 -1.06 6.21 -1.79
C ARG A 135 0.19 5.44 -2.19
N ARG A 136 0.03 4.19 -2.64
CA ARG A 136 1.12 3.36 -3.18
C ARG A 136 1.81 3.97 -4.40
N ASN A 137 1.13 4.87 -5.11
CA ASN A 137 1.65 5.50 -6.32
C ASN A 137 1.47 7.03 -6.25
N LEU A 138 2.42 7.74 -6.86
CA LEU A 138 2.29 9.17 -7.11
C LEU A 138 1.16 9.39 -8.12
N LYS A 139 0.41 10.49 -7.97
CA LYS A 139 -0.80 10.78 -8.78
C LYS A 139 -0.51 10.87 -10.27
N GLY A 140 0.72 11.21 -10.63
CA GLY A 140 1.18 11.34 -12.00
C GLY A 140 1.49 10.01 -12.70
N LEU A 141 1.58 8.88 -11.98
CA LEU A 141 1.83 7.57 -12.59
C LEU A 141 0.79 7.29 -13.68
N ASN A 142 1.23 6.87 -14.85
CA ASN A 142 0.34 6.54 -15.97
C ASN A 142 0.15 5.02 -16.04
N CYS A 143 -1.11 4.58 -15.96
CA CYS A 143 -1.51 3.18 -16.04
C CYS A 143 -2.43 2.89 -17.23
N ASP A 144 -2.60 3.85 -18.16
CA ASP A 144 -3.62 3.78 -19.22
C ASP A 144 -3.56 2.51 -20.05
N ALA A 145 -2.36 2.01 -20.35
CA ALA A 145 -2.16 0.82 -21.18
C ALA A 145 -2.70 -0.47 -20.55
N THR A 146 -2.88 -0.52 -19.23
CA THR A 146 -3.29 -1.72 -18.48
C THR A 146 -4.56 -1.54 -17.67
N ASN A 147 -5.10 -0.31 -17.67
CA ASN A 147 -6.14 0.12 -16.75
C ASN A 147 -7.54 -0.17 -17.32
N THR A 148 -8.46 -0.63 -16.47
CA THR A 148 -9.77 -1.12 -16.94
C THR A 148 -10.73 -0.02 -17.37
N THR A 149 -10.52 1.23 -16.90
CA THR A 149 -11.35 2.40 -17.24
C THR A 149 -10.81 3.23 -18.41
N SER A 150 -9.62 2.93 -18.92
CA SER A 150 -8.99 3.73 -19.98
C SER A 150 -9.50 3.33 -21.37
N GLY A 151 -10.12 4.28 -22.09
CA GLY A 151 -10.59 4.09 -23.47
C GLY A 151 -11.79 3.15 -23.63
N ARG A 152 -12.56 2.91 -22.57
CA ARG A 152 -13.70 1.98 -22.59
C ARG A 152 -14.95 2.66 -22.03
N ALA A 153 -16.03 2.68 -22.82
CA ALA A 153 -17.31 3.22 -22.38
C ALA A 153 -18.00 2.29 -21.38
N PRO A 154 -18.82 2.83 -20.44
CA PRO A 154 -19.61 2.00 -19.54
C PRO A 154 -20.70 1.25 -20.32
N PRO A 155 -21.20 0.10 -19.80
CA PRO A 155 -22.22 -0.70 -20.50
C PRO A 155 -23.56 0.04 -20.66
N LYS A 156 -23.82 1.03 -19.81
CA LYS A 156 -25.01 1.90 -19.84
C LYS A 156 -24.57 3.36 -19.63
N PRO A 157 -25.28 4.35 -20.17
CA PRO A 157 -25.02 5.76 -19.86
C PRO A 157 -25.01 5.98 -18.34
N ASN A 158 -23.92 6.56 -17.84
CA ASN A 158 -23.71 6.76 -16.41
C ASN A 158 -22.94 8.06 -16.19
N GLU A 159 -23.58 9.02 -15.54
CA GLU A 159 -23.01 10.33 -15.21
C GLU A 159 -21.88 10.26 -14.18
N ASN A 160 -21.79 9.16 -13.44
CA ASN A 160 -20.76 8.93 -12.44
C ASN A 160 -19.55 8.17 -13.00
N TYR A 161 -19.50 7.87 -14.30
CA TYR A 161 -18.37 7.17 -14.91
C TYR A 161 -17.52 8.08 -15.80
N PHE A 162 -16.27 8.27 -15.38
CA PHE A 162 -15.27 9.03 -16.11
C PHE A 162 -14.23 8.07 -16.71
N GLN A 163 -13.95 8.18 -18.01
CA GLN A 163 -12.94 7.31 -18.64
C GLN A 163 -11.52 7.73 -18.26
N GLY A 164 -10.62 6.76 -18.08
CA GLY A 164 -9.21 6.97 -17.78
C GLY A 164 -8.92 7.11 -16.29
N ARG A 165 -7.97 7.98 -15.95
CA ARG A 165 -7.62 8.25 -14.54
C ARG A 165 -8.85 8.80 -13.78
N PRO A 166 -9.08 8.42 -12.51
CA PRO A 166 -10.28 8.82 -11.76
C PRO A 166 -10.52 10.33 -11.77
N ASP A 167 -11.77 10.77 -11.99
CA ASP A 167 -12.11 12.19 -11.84
C ASP A 167 -11.73 12.68 -10.43
N GLY A 168 -11.19 13.89 -10.34
CA GLY A 168 -10.67 14.45 -9.09
C GLY A 168 -9.21 14.14 -8.77
N TRP A 169 -8.52 13.29 -9.53
CA TRP A 169 -7.12 12.93 -9.25
C TRP A 169 -6.16 14.14 -9.15
N GLN A 170 -6.45 15.24 -9.86
CA GLN A 170 -5.64 16.45 -9.86
C GLN A 170 -5.59 17.11 -8.47
N SER A 171 -6.72 17.04 -7.74
CA SER A 171 -6.88 17.59 -6.40
C SER A 171 -6.12 16.81 -5.33
N MET A 172 -5.65 15.61 -5.67
CA MET A 172 -4.92 14.76 -4.75
C MET A 172 -3.49 15.27 -4.58
N GLU A 173 -2.99 15.27 -3.34
CA GLU A 173 -1.60 15.60 -3.03
C GLU A 173 -0.73 14.35 -3.03
N ASP A 174 0.49 14.44 -3.53
CA ASP A 174 1.51 13.41 -3.37
C ASP A 174 2.21 13.61 -2.02
N ALA A 175 1.58 13.10 -0.96
CA ALA A 175 2.05 13.28 0.41
C ALA A 175 1.93 12.00 1.23
N VAL A 176 2.83 11.88 2.20
CA VAL A 176 2.73 10.98 3.35
C VAL A 176 2.20 11.79 4.53
N TYR A 177 1.04 11.38 5.02
CA TYR A 177 0.41 11.99 6.19
C TYR A 177 0.73 11.13 7.42
N VAL A 178 1.10 11.78 8.52
CA VAL A 178 1.48 11.13 9.76
C VAL A 178 0.79 11.83 10.92
N VAL A 179 0.05 11.07 11.72
CA VAL A 179 -0.50 11.52 13.00
C VAL A 179 0.30 10.89 14.12
N SER A 180 0.96 11.74 14.91
CA SER A 180 1.54 11.34 16.19
C SER A 180 0.52 11.56 17.31
N LEU A 181 0.30 10.54 18.13
CA LEU A 181 -0.50 10.60 19.36
C LEU A 181 0.48 10.40 20.54
N LEU A 182 0.93 11.48 21.17
CA LEU A 182 2.02 11.43 22.15
C LEU A 182 1.56 11.72 23.57
N LYS A 183 2.17 11.03 24.55
CA LYS A 183 1.95 11.32 25.99
C LYS A 183 2.78 12.50 26.49
N SER A 184 3.94 12.71 25.89
CA SER A 184 4.87 13.80 26.17
C SER A 184 5.57 14.21 24.89
N ALA A 185 6.08 15.45 24.85
CA ALA A 185 6.76 15.97 23.68
C ALA A 185 7.91 15.06 23.21
N GLY A 186 8.21 15.10 21.92
CA GLY A 186 9.31 14.37 21.32
C GLY A 186 9.54 14.76 19.86
N THR A 187 10.60 14.25 19.28
CA THR A 187 10.98 14.48 17.89
C THR A 187 10.41 13.37 17.01
N VAL A 188 9.57 13.70 16.04
CA VAL A 188 9.13 12.77 15.00
C VAL A 188 9.97 12.97 13.75
N ILE A 189 10.60 11.89 13.28
CA ILE A 189 11.42 11.84 12.08
C ILE A 189 10.71 10.93 11.07
N ILE A 190 10.42 11.48 9.90
CA ILE A 190 9.69 10.79 8.83
C ILE A 190 10.55 10.85 7.58
N LYS A 191 10.79 9.70 6.96
CA LYS A 191 11.41 9.59 5.64
C LYS A 191 10.38 9.03 4.67
N SER A 192 10.28 9.63 3.50
CA SER A 192 9.55 9.09 2.35
C SER A 192 10.47 9.13 1.16
N GLY A 193 11.02 7.98 0.76
CA GLY A 193 12.00 7.93 -0.32
C GLY A 193 13.22 8.82 -0.06
N SER A 194 13.44 9.81 -0.92
CA SER A 194 14.50 10.82 -0.77
C SER A 194 14.13 11.98 0.17
N ASN A 195 12.86 12.13 0.55
CA ASN A 195 12.39 13.24 1.38
C ASN A 195 12.50 12.88 2.87
N THR A 196 12.85 13.85 3.71
CA THR A 196 12.92 13.69 5.16
C THR A 196 12.36 14.93 5.86
N VAL A 197 11.55 14.71 6.89
CA VAL A 197 11.06 15.75 7.80
C VAL A 197 11.38 15.34 9.23
N THR A 198 11.96 16.27 9.99
CA THR A 198 12.19 16.15 11.42
C THR A 198 11.42 17.25 12.12
N LYS A 199 10.55 16.90 13.06
CA LYS A 199 9.68 17.87 13.74
C LYS A 199 9.56 17.56 15.22
N GLU A 200 9.81 18.56 16.05
CA GLU A 200 9.42 18.54 17.46
C GLU A 200 7.89 18.64 17.55
N VAL A 201 7.27 17.72 18.28
CA VAL A 201 5.82 17.66 18.47
C VAL A 201 5.48 17.60 19.95
N PRO A 202 4.43 18.30 20.39
CA PRO A 202 3.99 18.29 21.78
C PRO A 202 3.29 16.98 22.15
N ALA A 203 2.90 16.85 23.41
CA ALA A 203 1.91 15.84 23.81
C ALA A 203 0.57 16.10 23.08
N GLY A 204 -0.20 15.04 22.86
CA GLY A 204 -1.48 15.07 22.14
C GLY A 204 -1.35 14.61 20.69
N ALA A 205 -2.36 14.94 19.88
CA ALA A 205 -2.42 14.59 18.48
C ALA A 205 -1.79 15.69 17.61
N THR A 206 -0.92 15.32 16.66
CA THR A 206 -0.34 16.27 15.70
C THR A 206 -0.27 15.63 14.32
N LEU A 207 -0.82 16.32 13.32
CA LEU A 207 -0.65 15.97 11.91
C LEU A 207 0.66 16.55 11.37
N ILE A 208 1.42 15.72 10.67
CA ILE A 208 2.63 16.06 9.95
C ILE A 208 2.46 15.58 8.52
N LYS A 209 2.76 16.46 7.56
CA LYS A 209 2.73 16.16 6.13
C LYS A 209 4.16 16.16 5.59
N VAL A 210 4.48 15.17 4.78
CA VAL A 210 5.78 15.04 4.09
C VAL A 210 5.52 14.79 2.62
N ASP A 211 6.28 15.41 1.73
CA ASP A 211 6.17 15.15 0.29
C ASP A 211 6.48 13.67 0.01
N ALA A 212 5.61 13.01 -0.75
CA ALA A 212 5.80 11.61 -1.12
C ALA A 212 6.92 11.47 -2.16
N SER A 213 7.80 10.49 -1.96
CA SER A 213 8.79 10.07 -2.95
C SER A 213 8.82 8.56 -3.03
N LEU A 214 9.25 8.05 -4.20
CA LEU A 214 9.44 6.63 -4.45
C LEU A 214 10.40 6.00 -3.42
N GLY A 215 10.13 4.73 -3.10
CA GLY A 215 10.90 3.93 -2.15
C GLY A 215 10.20 3.80 -0.80
N LYS A 216 10.99 3.46 0.22
CA LYS A 216 10.51 3.13 1.57
C LYS A 216 10.07 4.36 2.37
N GLN A 217 9.09 4.14 3.24
CA GLN A 217 8.62 5.12 4.22
C GLN A 217 9.04 4.65 5.63
N THR A 218 9.80 5.47 6.35
CA THR A 218 10.26 5.14 7.71
C THR A 218 9.82 6.19 8.69
N PHE A 219 9.45 5.76 9.90
CA PHE A 219 8.90 6.61 10.93
C PHE A 219 9.64 6.37 12.24
N THR A 220 10.02 7.43 12.94
CA THR A 220 10.71 7.34 14.24
C THR A 220 10.19 8.41 15.18
N LEU A 221 9.87 8.02 16.41
CA LEU A 221 9.72 8.93 17.56
C LEU A 221 10.99 8.86 18.41
N GLN A 222 11.60 10.00 18.70
CA GLN A 222 12.81 10.11 19.51
C GLN A 222 12.61 11.10 20.66
N ARG A 223 13.26 10.83 21.80
CA ARG A 223 13.38 11.78 22.92
C ARG A 223 14.83 11.81 23.37
N GLY A 224 15.51 12.94 23.21
CA GLY A 224 16.95 13.02 23.40
C GLY A 224 17.68 12.13 22.39
N SER A 225 18.48 11.16 22.85
CA SER A 225 19.14 10.15 22.00
C SER A 225 18.38 8.84 21.88
N THR A 226 17.26 8.67 22.58
CA THR A 226 16.51 7.41 22.66
C THR A 226 15.42 7.33 21.60
N LYS A 227 15.45 6.30 20.76
CA LYS A 227 14.33 5.95 19.88
C LYS A 227 13.23 5.27 20.69
N VAL A 228 12.08 5.92 20.78
CA VAL A 228 10.90 5.46 21.53
C VAL A 228 10.06 4.52 20.65
N LEU A 229 9.84 4.90 19.39
CA LEU A 229 9.16 4.09 18.37
C LEU A 229 9.96 4.20 17.08
N SER A 230 10.09 3.10 16.34
CA SER A 230 10.71 3.13 15.01
C SER A 230 10.23 1.95 14.19
N ASP A 231 9.79 2.19 12.96
CA ASP A 231 9.46 1.12 12.03
C ASP A 231 9.53 1.61 10.57
N THR A 232 9.54 0.65 9.64
CA THR A 232 9.41 0.88 8.20
C THR A 232 8.06 0.40 7.73
N SER A 233 7.44 1.15 6.82
CA SER A 233 6.17 0.70 6.25
C SER A 233 6.31 -0.60 5.46
N LEU A 234 5.24 -1.39 5.46
CA LEU A 234 5.14 -2.59 4.64
C LEU A 234 4.80 -2.29 3.17
N MET A 235 4.41 -1.05 2.83
CA MET A 235 4.06 -0.68 1.46
C MET A 235 4.98 0.42 0.94
N ASP A 236 5.81 0.12 -0.05
CA ASP A 236 6.63 1.16 -0.68
C ASP A 236 5.77 2.03 -1.62
N ILE A 237 6.16 3.29 -1.77
CA ILE A 237 5.67 4.12 -2.87
C ILE A 237 6.45 3.74 -4.13
N THR A 238 5.74 3.33 -5.18
CA THR A 238 6.36 2.75 -6.39
C THR A 238 5.84 3.39 -7.67
N ALA A 239 6.60 3.21 -8.75
CA ALA A 239 6.20 3.55 -10.11
C ALA A 239 5.56 2.35 -10.86
N VAL A 240 4.97 1.41 -10.12
CA VAL A 240 4.34 0.20 -10.68
C VAL A 240 2.84 0.26 -10.46
N CYS A 241 2.05 0.12 -11.53
CA CYS A 241 0.59 0.08 -11.45
C CYS A 241 0.12 -1.18 -10.72
N PRO A 242 -0.47 -1.07 -9.52
CA PRO A 242 -0.93 -2.22 -8.76
C PRO A 242 -2.03 -2.93 -9.54
N CYS A 243 -1.77 -4.19 -9.91
CA CYS A 243 -2.68 -4.98 -10.75
C CYS A 243 -3.07 -4.28 -12.07
N GLY A 244 -2.19 -3.42 -12.60
CA GLY A 244 -2.43 -2.68 -13.85
C GLY A 244 -3.35 -1.46 -13.72
N LEU A 245 -3.79 -1.11 -12.51
CA LEU A 245 -4.82 -0.10 -12.29
C LEU A 245 -4.27 1.22 -11.76
N TYR A 246 -5.06 2.28 -11.96
CA TYR A 246 -5.01 3.44 -11.06
C TYR A 246 -5.58 3.05 -9.70
N ASN A 247 -4.77 3.12 -8.65
CA ASN A 247 -5.26 2.92 -7.27
C ASN A 247 -5.01 4.17 -6.44
N PHE A 248 -6.09 4.90 -6.14
CA PHE A 248 -6.06 6.09 -5.27
C PHE A 248 -6.53 5.80 -3.84
N ASN A 249 -6.73 4.52 -3.49
CA ASN A 249 -6.99 4.11 -2.12
C ASN A 249 -5.77 4.43 -1.22
N ALA A 250 -6.03 4.62 0.06
CA ALA A 250 -5.00 4.90 1.06
C ALA A 250 -4.47 3.59 1.65
N TYR A 251 -3.16 3.45 1.71
CA TYR A 251 -2.54 2.50 2.61
C TYR A 251 -2.41 3.14 3.99
N VAL A 252 -2.88 2.47 5.05
CA VAL A 252 -2.77 2.96 6.43
C VAL A 252 -1.92 1.99 7.24
N GLY A 253 -1.01 2.53 8.05
CA GLY A 253 -0.17 1.76 8.94
C GLY A 253 0.06 2.43 10.28
N THR A 254 0.64 1.68 11.20
CA THR A 254 1.02 2.11 12.54
C THR A 254 2.48 1.81 12.82
N VAL A 255 3.03 2.42 13.87
CA VAL A 255 4.36 2.11 14.42
C VAL A 255 4.20 1.58 15.84
N ALA A 256 4.59 0.34 16.15
CA ALA A 256 5.01 -0.70 15.20
C ALA A 256 3.87 -1.14 14.27
N ALA A 257 4.22 -1.84 13.19
CA ALA A 257 3.25 -2.36 12.22
C ALA A 257 2.13 -3.15 12.91
N GLY A 258 0.89 -2.87 12.49
CA GLY A 258 -0.31 -3.51 13.01
C GLY A 258 -0.48 -4.95 12.52
N PHE A 259 -1.64 -5.54 12.86
CA PHE A 259 -2.00 -6.89 12.42
C PHE A 259 -2.12 -6.98 10.89
N SER A 260 -1.65 -8.09 10.32
CA SER A 260 -1.84 -8.42 8.90
C SER A 260 -3.30 -8.82 8.65
N ASP A 261 -4.02 -8.00 7.91
CA ASP A 261 -5.45 -8.15 7.65
C ASP A 261 -5.69 -8.38 6.15
N PRO A 262 -5.39 -9.56 5.61
CA PRO A 262 -5.63 -9.86 4.20
C PRO A 262 -7.12 -9.97 3.91
N LEU A 263 -7.50 -9.76 2.64
CA LEU A 263 -8.82 -10.14 2.15
C LEU A 263 -9.08 -11.64 2.40
N ASP A 264 -10.34 -11.99 2.56
CA ASP A 264 -10.74 -13.39 2.65
C ASP A 264 -10.66 -14.09 1.28
N VAL A 265 -10.97 -15.40 1.26
CA VAL A 265 -10.87 -16.21 0.04
C VAL A 265 -11.83 -15.72 -1.05
N SER A 266 -12.96 -15.11 -0.67
CA SER A 266 -13.95 -14.57 -1.61
C SER A 266 -13.45 -13.27 -2.24
N GLY A 267 -12.94 -12.34 -1.44
CA GLY A 267 -12.36 -11.10 -1.94
C GLY A 267 -11.14 -11.36 -2.84
N LEU A 268 -10.26 -12.28 -2.42
CA LEU A 268 -9.13 -12.68 -3.25
C LEU A 268 -9.56 -13.30 -4.59
N ALA A 269 -10.63 -14.08 -4.63
CA ALA A 269 -11.15 -14.65 -5.88
C ALA A 269 -11.67 -13.57 -6.85
N SER A 270 -12.24 -12.48 -6.32
CA SER A 270 -12.75 -11.35 -7.10
C SER A 270 -11.65 -10.38 -7.54
N LEU A 271 -10.46 -10.42 -6.93
CA LEU A 271 -9.32 -9.53 -7.25
C LEU A 271 -8.98 -9.47 -8.75
N THR A 272 -9.04 -10.59 -9.46
CA THR A 272 -8.60 -10.68 -10.86
C THR A 272 -9.72 -10.46 -11.87
N VAL A 273 -10.97 -10.31 -11.42
CA VAL A 273 -12.14 -10.20 -12.29
C VAL A 273 -12.11 -8.87 -13.05
N GLY A 274 -12.09 -8.98 -14.38
CA GLY A 274 -12.13 -7.83 -15.30
C GLY A 274 -10.80 -7.10 -15.50
N LEU A 275 -9.71 -7.53 -14.83
CA LEU A 275 -8.38 -6.97 -15.06
C LEU A 275 -7.88 -7.25 -16.48
N HIS A 276 -7.13 -6.31 -17.06
CA HIS A 276 -6.46 -6.52 -18.36
C HIS A 276 -5.16 -7.32 -18.21
N VAL A 277 -4.52 -7.22 -17.05
CA VAL A 277 -3.24 -7.89 -16.78
C VAL A 277 -3.46 -9.24 -16.14
N THR A 278 -2.65 -10.22 -16.55
CA THR A 278 -2.61 -11.56 -15.95
C THR A 278 -1.53 -11.69 -14.87
N THR A 279 -0.76 -10.62 -14.64
CA THR A 279 0.33 -10.59 -13.66
C THR A 279 -0.16 -10.41 -12.23
N CYS A 280 -1.38 -9.92 -12.03
CA CYS A 280 -2.02 -9.83 -10.71
C CYS A 280 -2.43 -11.23 -10.23
N GLN A 281 -2.04 -11.60 -9.02
CA GLN A 281 -2.34 -12.90 -8.44
C GLN A 281 -3.34 -12.73 -7.28
N PRO A 282 -4.35 -13.61 -7.14
CA PRO A 282 -5.36 -13.57 -6.08
C PRO A 282 -4.78 -14.00 -4.74
N LYS A 283 -3.79 -13.24 -4.23
CA LYS A 283 -3.11 -13.49 -2.96
C LYS A 283 -2.71 -12.19 -2.28
N PRO A 284 -2.60 -12.19 -0.94
CA PRO A 284 -2.01 -11.07 -0.22
C PRO A 284 -0.55 -10.85 -0.64
N SER A 285 -0.16 -9.59 -0.75
CA SER A 285 1.17 -9.16 -1.20
C SER A 285 1.76 -8.04 -0.34
N LEU A 286 1.10 -7.65 0.75
CA LEU A 286 1.63 -6.65 1.67
C LEU A 286 3.01 -7.06 2.21
N GLY A 287 3.97 -6.14 2.17
CA GLY A 287 5.38 -6.42 2.50
C GLY A 287 6.19 -7.03 1.35
N THR A 288 5.55 -7.49 0.27
CA THR A 288 6.22 -7.94 -0.96
C THR A 288 6.27 -6.80 -1.97
N ASN A 289 7.11 -5.79 -1.68
CA ASN A 289 7.24 -4.63 -2.54
C ASN A 289 7.96 -5.01 -3.86
N PRO A 290 7.48 -4.51 -5.02
CA PRO A 290 8.17 -4.74 -6.27
C PRO A 290 9.55 -4.08 -6.22
N THR A 291 10.55 -4.71 -6.83
CA THR A 291 11.90 -4.16 -6.90
C THR A 291 11.87 -2.78 -7.55
N SER A 292 12.22 -1.76 -6.77
CA SER A 292 12.26 -0.38 -7.25
C SER A 292 13.31 -0.24 -8.35
N LEU A 293 12.94 0.36 -9.48
CA LEU A 293 13.83 0.61 -10.63
C LEU A 293 14.98 1.60 -10.31
N THR A 294 15.00 2.20 -9.11
CA THR A 294 15.93 3.29 -8.76
C THR A 294 16.74 3.04 -7.48
N GLN A 295 16.82 1.82 -6.98
CA GLN A 295 17.70 1.52 -5.84
C GLN A 295 18.51 0.27 -6.12
N ALA A 296 19.84 0.35 -5.94
CA ALA A 296 20.71 -0.81 -5.90
C ALA A 296 20.14 -1.79 -4.86
N ASN A 297 19.78 -2.99 -5.31
CA ASN A 297 19.23 -4.03 -4.43
C ASN A 297 20.31 -4.40 -3.41
N GLU A 298 20.16 -3.96 -2.17
CA GLU A 298 20.69 -4.78 -1.08
C GLU A 298 19.91 -6.09 -1.07
N PRO A 299 20.58 -7.25 -1.00
CA PRO A 299 19.91 -8.53 -1.02
C PRO A 299 18.85 -8.63 0.08
N PRO A 300 17.64 -9.14 -0.20
CA PRO A 300 16.67 -9.43 0.83
C PRO A 300 17.28 -10.45 1.81
N THR A 301 17.27 -10.11 3.10
CA THR A 301 17.69 -11.03 4.17
C THR A 301 16.60 -12.10 4.31
N VAL A 302 16.79 -13.26 3.68
CA VAL A 302 15.90 -14.41 3.83
C VAL A 302 16.45 -15.26 4.98
N THR A 303 15.91 -15.11 6.18
CA THR A 303 16.20 -16.06 7.27
C THR A 303 15.49 -17.39 6.98
N ASN A 304 16.26 -18.44 6.75
CA ASN A 304 15.73 -19.80 6.63
C ASN A 304 15.07 -20.25 7.95
N PRO A 305 13.91 -20.93 7.92
CA PRO A 305 13.29 -21.49 9.11
C PRO A 305 14.05 -22.76 9.54
N GLY A 306 15.12 -22.62 10.32
CA GLY A 306 15.84 -23.75 10.89
C GLY A 306 16.83 -23.34 11.99
N ASN A 307 16.48 -23.63 13.25
CA ASN A 307 17.33 -23.69 14.45
C ASN A 307 18.59 -22.79 14.54
N GLY A 308 18.55 -21.56 14.01
CA GLY A 308 19.65 -20.60 14.09
C GLY A 308 20.87 -20.85 13.19
N ASN A 309 20.81 -21.82 12.26
CA ASN A 309 21.91 -22.11 11.33
C ASN A 309 21.53 -21.83 9.88
N ALA A 310 22.44 -21.19 9.14
CA ALA A 310 22.30 -20.85 7.73
C ALA A 310 22.27 -22.09 6.83
N CYS A 311 21.67 -22.00 5.66
CA CYS A 311 21.84 -23.04 4.64
C CYS A 311 23.25 -22.93 4.03
N VAL A 312 23.93 -24.06 3.91
CA VAL A 312 25.30 -24.15 3.33
C VAL A 312 25.40 -25.19 2.22
N GLU A 313 24.34 -25.95 1.98
CA GLU A 313 24.24 -26.88 0.86
C GLU A 313 22.78 -27.06 0.48
N GLY A 314 22.48 -26.87 -0.81
CA GLY A 314 21.13 -26.98 -1.35
C GLY A 314 21.06 -27.91 -2.54
N ALA A 315 19.90 -28.55 -2.68
CA ALA A 315 19.52 -29.32 -3.85
C ALA A 315 18.29 -28.68 -4.52
N VAL A 316 17.93 -29.18 -5.70
CA VAL A 316 16.65 -28.84 -6.33
C VAL A 316 15.49 -29.35 -5.46
N ALA A 317 14.43 -28.54 -5.31
CA ALA A 317 13.24 -28.93 -4.56
C ALA A 317 12.56 -30.16 -5.18
N ASP A 318 11.94 -31.01 -4.36
CA ASP A 318 11.27 -32.22 -4.85
C ASP A 318 10.12 -31.83 -5.78
N ILE A 319 10.06 -32.45 -6.97
CA ILE A 319 9.08 -32.21 -8.06
C ILE A 319 9.46 -31.09 -9.04
N GLN A 320 10.59 -30.40 -8.87
CA GLN A 320 11.05 -29.43 -9.87
C GLN A 320 11.81 -30.11 -11.02
N SER A 321 11.35 -29.87 -12.26
CA SER A 321 12.06 -30.17 -13.49
C SER A 321 12.43 -28.87 -14.19
N GLY A 322 13.70 -28.51 -14.10
CA GLY A 322 14.22 -27.25 -14.59
C GLY A 322 15.68 -27.16 -14.21
N ASN A 323 16.46 -26.42 -14.99
CA ASN A 323 17.91 -26.39 -14.91
C ASN A 323 18.41 -25.60 -13.67
N TYR A 324 17.94 -25.99 -12.48
CA TYR A 324 18.14 -25.32 -11.20
C TYR A 324 19.30 -25.90 -10.39
N LEU A 325 19.83 -27.08 -10.75
CA LEU A 325 20.80 -27.79 -9.91
C LEU A 325 22.02 -26.94 -9.57
N GLY A 326 22.69 -26.39 -10.59
CA GLY A 326 23.85 -25.53 -10.38
C GLY A 326 23.49 -24.22 -9.68
N LEU A 327 22.30 -23.68 -9.93
CA LEU A 327 21.83 -22.46 -9.30
C LEU A 327 21.59 -22.67 -7.80
N CYS A 328 20.85 -23.71 -7.41
CA CYS A 328 20.58 -24.05 -6.02
C CYS A 328 21.86 -24.43 -5.25
N GLN A 329 22.79 -25.15 -5.88
CA GLN A 329 24.09 -25.45 -5.27
C GLN A 329 24.89 -24.17 -4.99
N CYS A 330 24.86 -23.20 -5.91
CA CYS A 330 25.57 -21.93 -5.75
C CYS A 330 24.90 -21.05 -4.67
N THR A 331 23.61 -20.78 -4.80
CA THR A 331 22.93 -19.82 -3.93
C THR A 331 22.82 -20.32 -2.49
N CYS A 332 22.47 -21.60 -2.30
CA CYS A 332 22.29 -22.17 -0.96
C CYS A 332 23.61 -22.36 -0.20
N ALA A 333 24.79 -22.24 -0.85
CA ALA A 333 26.08 -22.22 -0.16
C ALA A 333 26.32 -20.90 0.62
N TYR A 334 25.56 -19.85 0.28
CA TYR A 334 25.72 -18.49 0.79
C TYR A 334 24.46 -18.02 1.55
N ASP A 335 23.71 -18.95 2.14
CA ASP A 335 22.44 -18.72 2.83
C ASP A 335 21.31 -18.10 1.97
N TYR A 336 21.49 -18.02 0.65
CA TYR A 336 20.42 -17.65 -0.26
C TYR A 336 19.79 -18.92 -0.85
N CYS A 337 18.82 -19.52 -0.15
CA CYS A 337 18.20 -20.78 -0.58
C CYS A 337 16.67 -20.64 -0.78
N PRO A 338 16.21 -20.09 -1.92
CA PRO A 338 14.79 -19.92 -2.19
C PRO A 338 14.03 -21.25 -2.24
N LEU A 339 13.09 -21.43 -1.31
CA LEU A 339 12.37 -22.71 -1.12
C LEU A 339 11.46 -23.11 -2.29
N ALA A 340 11.13 -22.18 -3.19
CA ALA A 340 10.30 -22.46 -4.36
C ALA A 340 11.04 -23.29 -5.42
N GLN A 341 12.37 -23.14 -5.54
CA GLN A 341 13.20 -23.83 -6.53
C GLN A 341 14.21 -24.78 -5.86
N CYS A 342 14.64 -24.46 -4.64
CA CYS A 342 15.71 -25.14 -3.94
C CYS A 342 15.21 -25.71 -2.61
N LYS A 343 15.88 -26.73 -2.10
CA LYS A 343 15.71 -27.23 -0.74
C LYS A 343 17.06 -27.27 -0.04
N CYS A 344 17.10 -26.80 1.20
CA CYS A 344 18.30 -26.92 2.01
C CYS A 344 18.50 -28.38 2.42
N ILE A 345 19.69 -28.93 2.15
CA ILE A 345 20.05 -30.30 2.53
C ILE A 345 21.13 -30.35 3.61
N ARG A 346 21.80 -29.22 3.88
CA ARG A 346 22.73 -29.07 5.01
C ARG A 346 22.72 -27.64 5.55
N SER A 347 22.63 -27.53 6.87
CA SER A 347 22.76 -26.26 7.60
C SER A 347 24.13 -26.15 8.29
N GLY A 348 24.65 -24.93 8.43
CA GLY A 348 25.96 -24.65 9.01
C GLY A 348 26.26 -23.16 9.11
N ILE A 349 27.55 -22.80 9.19
CA ILE A 349 28.02 -21.41 9.14
C ILE A 349 28.16 -21.01 7.66
N ALA A 350 27.39 -20.02 7.22
CA ALA A 350 27.44 -19.54 5.84
C ALA A 350 28.79 -18.91 5.50
N ALA A 351 29.31 -19.24 4.32
CA ALA A 351 30.38 -18.47 3.72
C ALA A 351 29.84 -17.14 3.19
N SER A 352 30.68 -16.11 3.15
CA SER A 352 30.34 -14.90 2.41
C SER A 352 30.38 -15.20 0.89
N PRO A 353 29.41 -14.70 0.10
CA PRO A 353 29.47 -14.83 -1.35
C PRO A 353 30.67 -14.07 -1.91
N PRO A 354 31.16 -14.45 -3.11
CA PRO A 354 32.13 -13.65 -3.85
C PRO A 354 31.65 -12.21 -4.00
N ALA A 355 32.58 -11.24 -4.11
CA ALA A 355 32.18 -9.86 -4.34
C ALA A 355 31.29 -9.73 -5.59
N SER A 356 30.29 -8.86 -5.51
CA SER A 356 29.46 -8.50 -6.66
C SER A 356 30.32 -8.00 -7.81
N ASN A 357 30.07 -8.52 -9.01
CA ASN A 357 30.70 -8.04 -10.25
C ASN A 357 29.85 -6.97 -10.96
N GLY A 358 28.69 -6.61 -10.41
CA GLY A 358 27.77 -5.61 -10.93
C GLY A 358 27.05 -5.98 -12.23
N ARG A 359 27.11 -7.25 -12.66
CA ARG A 359 26.47 -7.73 -13.88
C ARG A 359 25.24 -8.57 -13.53
N GLU A 360 24.10 -8.21 -14.08
CA GLU A 360 22.85 -8.90 -13.80
C GLU A 360 22.70 -10.19 -14.63
N GLY A 361 21.83 -11.06 -14.16
CA GLY A 361 21.54 -12.34 -14.78
C GLY A 361 20.05 -12.50 -15.07
N CYS A 362 19.74 -12.92 -16.29
CA CYS A 362 18.40 -13.25 -16.75
C CYS A 362 18.31 -14.76 -17.03
N PRO A 363 17.10 -15.34 -17.01
CA PRO A 363 16.88 -16.69 -17.52
C PRO A 363 17.43 -16.85 -18.95
N ALA A 364 18.02 -18.01 -19.25
CA ALA A 364 18.38 -18.37 -20.62
C ALA A 364 17.12 -18.45 -21.51
N SER A 365 17.31 -18.37 -22.82
CA SER A 365 16.19 -18.37 -23.77
C SER A 365 15.33 -19.63 -23.63
N GLY A 366 14.02 -19.47 -23.49
CA GLY A 366 13.07 -20.58 -23.28
C GLY A 366 12.84 -20.96 -21.82
N LEU A 367 13.51 -20.32 -20.86
CA LEU A 367 13.27 -20.50 -19.43
C LEU A 367 12.38 -19.39 -18.87
N GLY A 368 11.47 -19.76 -17.95
CA GLY A 368 10.52 -18.83 -17.33
C GLY A 368 11.11 -18.00 -16.18
N ASP A 369 10.32 -17.02 -15.73
CA ASP A 369 10.69 -16.06 -14.68
C ASP A 369 11.04 -16.69 -13.32
N SER A 370 10.71 -17.97 -13.12
CA SER A 370 11.14 -18.77 -11.97
C SER A 370 12.67 -18.85 -11.81
N HIS A 371 13.45 -18.60 -12.87
CA HIS A 371 14.93 -18.56 -12.82
C HIS A 371 15.47 -17.15 -12.50
N LYS A 372 14.64 -16.10 -12.56
CA LYS A 372 15.10 -14.70 -12.54
C LYS A 372 15.86 -14.35 -11.26
N GLY A 373 15.31 -14.70 -10.10
CA GLY A 373 15.95 -14.40 -8.81
C GLY A 373 17.24 -15.21 -8.56
N LEU A 374 17.32 -16.42 -9.09
CA LEU A 374 18.53 -17.24 -9.00
C LEU A 374 19.61 -16.74 -9.98
N CYS A 375 19.24 -16.47 -11.23
CA CYS A 375 20.17 -15.96 -12.24
C CYS A 375 20.73 -14.58 -11.89
N SER A 376 19.90 -13.67 -11.40
CA SER A 376 20.35 -12.34 -10.96
C SER A 376 21.43 -12.49 -9.88
N TYR A 377 21.18 -13.29 -8.85
CA TYR A 377 22.15 -13.53 -7.79
C TYR A 377 23.43 -14.22 -8.30
N THR A 378 23.31 -15.36 -8.97
CA THR A 378 24.49 -16.16 -9.31
C THR A 378 25.38 -15.45 -10.34
N CYS A 379 24.80 -14.81 -11.36
CA CYS A 379 25.58 -14.08 -12.36
C CYS A 379 26.30 -12.87 -11.76
N ASN A 380 25.65 -12.18 -10.82
CA ASN A 380 26.24 -11.06 -10.09
C ASN A 380 27.41 -11.51 -9.18
N HIS A 381 27.36 -12.75 -8.68
CA HIS A 381 28.44 -13.37 -7.91
C HIS A 381 29.42 -14.24 -8.73
N GLY A 382 29.43 -14.07 -10.06
CA GLY A 382 30.41 -14.68 -10.97
C GLY A 382 30.08 -16.10 -11.46
N TYR A 383 28.95 -16.68 -11.05
CA TYR A 383 28.45 -17.97 -11.54
C TYR A 383 27.26 -17.77 -12.49
N CYS A 384 27.52 -17.71 -13.80
CA CYS A 384 26.48 -17.47 -14.81
C CYS A 384 26.44 -18.63 -15.84
N PRO A 385 25.86 -19.79 -15.50
CA PRO A 385 25.83 -20.95 -16.39
C PRO A 385 24.93 -20.67 -17.60
N ASN A 386 25.50 -20.73 -18.81
CA ASN A 386 24.80 -20.40 -20.07
C ASN A 386 23.59 -21.30 -20.39
N THR A 387 23.47 -22.46 -19.74
CA THR A 387 22.34 -23.36 -19.89
C THR A 387 21.13 -22.93 -19.05
N ALA A 388 21.31 -22.11 -18.02
CA ALA A 388 20.24 -21.65 -17.12
C ALA A 388 20.07 -20.12 -17.12
N CYS A 389 21.17 -19.39 -17.34
CA CYS A 389 21.23 -17.94 -17.24
C CYS A 389 21.97 -17.33 -18.43
N ARG A 390 21.74 -16.04 -18.65
CA ARG A 390 22.52 -15.17 -19.53
C ARG A 390 22.72 -13.83 -18.84
N TYR A 391 23.79 -13.13 -19.20
CA TYR A 391 23.92 -11.75 -18.76
C TYR A 391 22.86 -10.87 -19.40
N CYS A 392 22.33 -9.97 -18.58
CA CYS A 392 21.51 -8.83 -18.88
C CYS A 392 21.81 -7.78 -17.80
#